data_AF-A0A5D8YQ38-F1
#
_entry.id   AF-A0A5D8YQ38-F1
#
_cell.length_a   1.000
_cell.length_b   1.000
_cell.length_c   1.000
_cell.angle_alpha   90.00
_cell.angle_beta   90.00
_cell.angle_gamma   90.00
#
_symmetry.space_group_name_H-M   'P 1'
#
loop_
_entity.id
_entity.type
_entity.pdbx_description
1 polymer ?
#
loop_
_entity_poly.entity_id
_entity_poly.type
_entity_poly.pdbx_seq_one_letter_code
_entity_poly.pdbx_strand_id
1 'polypeptide(L)'
;MKTLRLFATMLGLFTGLLSKAAPDHTNAFITVWDTDKMDAGISLTIPTSPGTSYQYYWEKVGDEGNANSGSYQPASGILFITAITAKSGIYKVYIKGNFTGIFMSSDPNSAKALTEVESWGNMKWTTMKGSFQGCANLTKLPTSAPDLSLVTDMSNMFRQATSFNHNIGNWNVSNVTNMSTMFFNAANFNQDISGWNVSNVTNMTWMFASALKFN
;
A
#
# COMPACT_ATOMS: atom_id res chain seq x y z
N MET A 1 -49.83 55.24 0.79
CA MET A 1 -50.58 53.99 1.08
C MET A 1 -50.65 53.18 -0.21
N LYS A 2 -50.18 51.92 -0.19
CA LYS A 2 -50.05 50.93 -1.29
C LYS A 2 -48.93 51.23 -2.30
N THR A 3 -47.99 50.34 -2.64
CA THR A 3 -47.63 48.97 -2.24
C THR A 3 -46.21 48.74 -2.77
N LEU A 4 -45.24 48.46 -1.90
CA LEU A 4 -43.85 48.18 -2.25
C LEU A 4 -43.73 46.69 -2.64
N ARG A 5 -43.40 46.39 -3.89
CA ARG A 5 -43.05 45.02 -4.31
C ARG A 5 -41.53 44.86 -4.15
N LEU A 6 -41.12 44.07 -3.16
CA LEU A 6 -39.77 43.53 -3.05
C LEU A 6 -39.51 42.64 -4.27
N PHE A 7 -38.49 42.98 -5.06
CA PHE A 7 -37.74 41.97 -5.81
C PHE A 7 -36.36 41.88 -5.17
N ALA A 8 -36.13 40.78 -4.47
CA ALA A 8 -34.81 40.39 -4.00
C ALA A 8 -33.92 40.14 -5.22
N THR A 9 -32.89 40.97 -5.41
CA THR A 9 -31.75 40.61 -6.24
C THR A 9 -31.06 39.42 -5.60
N MET A 10 -31.20 38.26 -6.26
CA MET A 10 -30.54 37.01 -5.92
C MET A 10 -29.01 37.21 -6.06
N LEU A 11 -28.37 37.61 -4.97
CA LEU A 11 -26.93 37.45 -4.77
C LEU A 11 -26.74 36.01 -4.26
N GLY A 12 -26.56 35.08 -5.19
CA GLY A 12 -26.49 33.65 -4.89
C GLY A 12 -25.37 32.98 -5.65
N LEU A 13 -24.19 32.99 -5.01
CA LEU A 13 -23.04 32.10 -5.21
C LEU A 13 -22.59 31.85 -6.66
N PHE A 14 -21.45 32.48 -6.99
CA PHE A 14 -20.42 31.79 -7.78
C PHE A 14 -20.13 30.45 -7.07
N THR A 15 -20.79 29.35 -7.46
CA THR A 15 -20.20 28.02 -7.29
C THR A 15 -19.12 27.90 -8.35
N GLY A 16 -18.04 28.65 -8.16
CA GLY A 16 -16.77 28.20 -8.70
C GLY A 16 -16.62 26.76 -8.25
N LEU A 17 -16.46 25.84 -9.20
CA LEU A 17 -15.88 24.53 -8.91
C LEU A 17 -14.56 24.84 -8.21
N LEU A 18 -14.57 24.88 -6.89
CA LEU A 18 -13.39 24.57 -6.12
C LEU A 18 -13.18 23.09 -6.44
N SER A 19 -12.37 22.81 -7.47
CA SER A 19 -11.67 21.54 -7.53
C SER A 19 -11.02 21.41 -6.15
N LYS A 20 -11.52 20.52 -5.31
CA LYS A 20 -10.92 20.23 -4.02
C LYS A 20 -9.45 20.00 -4.32
N ALA A 21 -8.57 20.92 -3.89
CA ALA A 21 -7.16 20.80 -4.19
C ALA A 21 -6.73 19.39 -3.75
N ALA A 22 -6.09 18.65 -4.67
CA ALA A 22 -5.59 17.32 -4.34
C ALA A 22 -4.75 17.44 -3.07
N PRO A 23 -4.98 16.60 -2.04
CA PRO A 23 -4.23 16.70 -0.79
C PRO A 23 -2.72 16.65 -1.08
N ASP A 24 -1.92 17.34 -0.27
CA ASP A 24 -0.47 17.19 -0.39
C ASP A 24 -0.07 15.73 -0.10
N HIS A 25 0.41 15.03 -1.12
CA HIS A 25 0.86 13.65 -1.05
C HIS A 25 2.37 13.52 -0.79
N THR A 26 3.07 14.63 -0.53
CA THR A 26 4.49 14.60 -0.17
C THR A 26 4.71 13.65 1.00
N ASN A 27 5.72 12.79 0.90
CA ASN A 27 6.08 11.76 1.89
C ASN A 27 5.03 10.65 2.12
N ALA A 28 4.00 10.52 1.29
CA ALA A 28 3.06 9.41 1.40
C ALA A 28 3.68 8.06 1.01
N PHE A 29 3.18 6.99 1.61
CA PHE A 29 3.21 5.66 0.99
C PHE A 29 2.23 5.69 -0.17
N ILE A 30 2.70 5.39 -1.38
CA ILE A 30 1.89 5.45 -2.60
C ILE A 30 1.90 4.09 -3.26
N THR A 31 0.71 3.57 -3.55
CA THR A 31 0.50 2.24 -4.16
C THR A 31 -0.52 2.31 -5.28
N VAL A 32 -0.38 1.44 -6.27
CA VAL A 32 -1.27 1.33 -7.43
C VAL A 32 -1.88 -0.06 -7.47
N TRP A 33 -3.20 -0.09 -7.63
CA TRP A 33 -4.04 -1.28 -7.51
C TRP A 33 -4.89 -1.45 -8.76
N ASP A 34 -4.80 -2.60 -9.41
CA ASP A 34 -5.64 -2.98 -10.56
C ASP A 34 -6.71 -3.97 -10.09
N THR A 35 -7.96 -3.50 -9.96
CA THR A 35 -9.05 -4.33 -9.45
C THR A 35 -9.49 -5.41 -10.43
N ASP A 36 -9.08 -5.34 -11.70
CA ASP A 36 -9.36 -6.37 -12.71
C ASP A 36 -8.52 -7.64 -12.50
N LYS A 37 -7.51 -7.59 -11.60
CA LYS A 37 -6.74 -8.75 -11.15
C LYS A 37 -7.38 -9.52 -10.00
N MET A 38 -8.46 -8.98 -9.41
CA MET A 38 -9.17 -9.60 -8.30
C MET A 38 -10.22 -10.59 -8.80
N ASP A 39 -10.73 -11.40 -7.87
CA ASP A 39 -11.90 -12.23 -8.15
C ASP A 39 -13.14 -11.34 -8.31
N ALA A 40 -14.03 -11.69 -9.24
CA ALA A 40 -15.20 -10.90 -9.57
C ALA A 40 -16.13 -10.69 -8.36
N GLY A 41 -16.66 -9.48 -8.20
CA GLY A 41 -17.63 -9.15 -7.15
C GLY A 41 -17.04 -8.90 -5.76
N ILE A 42 -15.72 -8.87 -5.62
CA ILE A 42 -15.02 -8.58 -4.36
C ILE A 42 -14.61 -7.10 -4.32
N SER A 43 -14.84 -6.45 -3.18
CA SER A 43 -14.34 -5.08 -2.93
C SER A 43 -12.86 -5.10 -2.59
N LEU A 44 -12.12 -4.12 -3.10
CA LEU A 44 -10.72 -3.92 -2.71
C LEU A 44 -10.67 -3.46 -1.26
N THR A 45 -9.87 -4.16 -0.45
CA THR A 45 -9.51 -3.73 0.89
C THR A 45 -8.00 -3.67 1.06
N ILE A 46 -7.54 -2.70 1.84
CA ILE A 46 -6.12 -2.56 2.16
C ILE A 46 -5.97 -2.80 3.65
N PRO A 47 -5.59 -4.02 4.07
CA PRO A 47 -5.29 -4.32 5.46
C PRO A 47 -4.03 -3.59 5.90
N THR A 48 -4.15 -2.75 6.91
CA THR A 48 -3.08 -1.95 7.49
C THR A 48 -2.82 -2.35 8.94
N SER A 49 -1.62 -2.04 9.42
CA SER A 49 -1.23 -2.37 10.78
C SER A 49 -2.05 -1.62 11.84
N PRO A 50 -2.40 -2.28 12.96
CA PRO A 50 -3.07 -1.65 14.09
C PRO A 50 -2.21 -0.59 14.78
N GLY A 51 -2.85 0.15 15.70
CA GLY A 51 -2.16 0.81 16.80
C GLY A 51 -1.60 2.20 16.49
N THR A 52 -1.81 2.74 15.29
CA THR A 52 -1.37 4.09 14.95
C THR A 52 -2.45 4.90 14.26
N SER A 53 -2.30 6.22 14.31
CA SER A 53 -3.12 7.14 13.52
C SER A 53 -2.47 7.41 12.18
N TYR A 54 -3.28 7.33 11.13
CA TYR A 54 -2.87 7.68 9.78
C TYR A 54 -4.07 8.18 8.98
N GLN A 55 -3.77 8.94 7.95
CA GLN A 55 -4.75 9.41 6.97
C GLN A 55 -4.52 8.66 5.67
N TYR A 56 -5.61 8.41 4.96
CA TYR A 56 -5.55 7.82 3.64
C TYR A 56 -6.38 8.64 2.66
N TYR A 57 -5.94 8.60 1.42
CA TYR A 57 -6.62 9.15 0.27
C TYR A 57 -6.50 8.14 -0.87
N TRP A 58 -7.53 8.04 -1.69
CA TRP A 58 -7.48 7.22 -2.89
C TRP A 58 -8.32 7.81 -4.00
N GLU A 59 -7.89 7.55 -5.22
CA GLU A 59 -8.54 8.00 -6.44
C GLU A 59 -8.49 6.89 -7.49
N LYS A 60 -9.45 6.91 -8.41
CA LYS A 60 -9.38 6.09 -9.61
C LYS A 60 -8.57 6.86 -10.66
N VAL A 61 -7.58 6.21 -11.28
CA VAL A 61 -6.77 6.82 -12.34
C VAL A 61 -7.69 7.19 -13.51
N GLY A 62 -7.60 8.45 -13.97
CA GLY A 62 -8.47 9.04 -14.99
C GLY A 62 -9.80 9.59 -14.45
N ASP A 63 -10.01 9.60 -13.13
CA ASP A 63 -11.17 10.18 -12.45
C ASP A 63 -10.75 10.87 -11.13
N GLU A 64 -9.64 11.62 -11.18
CA GLU A 64 -9.01 12.25 -10.01
C GLU A 64 -9.94 13.27 -9.30
N GLY A 65 -10.98 13.76 -10.00
CA GLY A 65 -12.01 14.63 -9.43
C GLY A 65 -12.94 13.96 -8.41
N ASN A 66 -12.95 12.62 -8.35
CA ASN A 66 -13.85 11.82 -7.49
C ASN A 66 -13.09 11.04 -6.42
N ALA A 67 -12.09 11.66 -5.83
CA ALA A 67 -11.26 11.03 -4.83
C ALA A 67 -11.90 10.99 -3.43
N ASN A 68 -11.57 9.94 -2.68
CA ASN A 68 -12.08 9.68 -1.34
C ASN A 68 -10.94 9.76 -0.33
N SER A 69 -11.27 10.12 0.90
CA SER A 69 -10.31 10.26 1.98
C SER A 69 -10.90 9.82 3.30
N GLY A 70 -10.06 9.39 4.22
CA GLY A 70 -10.44 9.12 5.59
C GLY A 70 -9.22 9.10 6.51
N SER A 71 -9.47 8.72 7.75
CA SER A 71 -8.42 8.60 8.77
C SER A 71 -8.76 7.51 9.76
N TYR A 72 -7.73 6.86 10.29
CA TYR A 72 -7.87 5.97 11.42
C TYR A 72 -7.26 6.59 12.66
N GLN A 73 -7.91 6.34 13.78
CA GLN A 73 -7.37 6.57 15.11
C GLN A 73 -6.77 5.24 15.62
N PRO A 74 -5.87 5.28 16.62
CA PRO A 74 -5.28 4.07 17.17
C PRO A 74 -6.38 3.11 17.66
N ALA A 75 -6.36 1.89 17.14
CA ALA A 75 -7.29 0.83 17.50
C ALA A 75 -6.54 -0.50 17.60
N SER A 76 -7.11 -1.44 18.37
CA SER A 76 -6.65 -2.82 18.42
C SER A 76 -7.15 -3.59 17.19
N GLY A 77 -6.29 -4.44 16.62
CA GLY A 77 -6.64 -5.29 15.47
C GLY A 77 -6.45 -4.62 14.10
N ILE A 78 -6.30 -5.44 13.06
CA ILE A 78 -6.04 -5.00 11.69
C ILE A 78 -7.16 -4.07 11.21
N LEU A 79 -6.77 -2.96 10.59
CA LEU A 79 -7.69 -1.99 10.02
C LEU A 79 -7.79 -2.21 8.51
N PHE A 80 -8.97 -1.98 7.94
CA PHE A 80 -9.21 -2.21 6.52
C PHE A 80 -9.74 -0.93 5.89
N ILE A 81 -9.00 -0.36 4.93
CA ILE A 81 -9.54 0.67 4.05
C ILE A 81 -10.53 -0.03 3.11
N THR A 82 -11.84 0.12 3.35
CA THR A 82 -12.91 -0.67 2.70
C THR A 82 -13.77 0.09 1.69
N ALA A 83 -13.51 1.37 1.44
CA ALA A 83 -14.40 2.23 0.65
C ALA A 83 -14.31 2.04 -0.88
N ILE A 84 -13.42 1.16 -1.37
CA ILE A 84 -13.23 0.92 -2.80
C ILE A 84 -14.17 -0.21 -3.24
N THR A 85 -15.47 0.07 -3.30
CA THR A 85 -16.43 -0.83 -3.97
C THR A 85 -16.02 -0.87 -5.44
N ALA A 86 -15.30 -1.94 -5.82
CA ALA A 86 -14.52 -1.99 -7.05
C ALA A 86 -15.43 -1.92 -8.28
N LYS A 87 -15.60 -0.72 -8.82
CA LYS A 87 -15.72 -0.60 -10.28
C LYS A 87 -14.38 -1.06 -10.85
N SER A 88 -14.44 -1.82 -11.93
CA SER A 88 -13.25 -2.21 -12.69
C SER A 88 -12.35 -1.00 -12.97
N GLY A 89 -11.04 -1.18 -12.78
CA GLY A 89 -10.00 -0.22 -13.15
C GLY A 89 -8.87 -0.05 -12.15
N ILE A 90 -8.06 0.98 -12.41
CA ILE A 90 -6.82 1.24 -11.68
C ILE A 90 -7.05 2.32 -10.61
N TYR A 91 -6.57 2.06 -9.41
CA TYR A 91 -6.69 2.94 -8.25
C TYR A 91 -5.32 3.28 -7.69
N LYS A 92 -5.16 4.52 -7.27
CA LYS A 92 -3.97 5.01 -6.58
C LYS A 92 -4.31 5.34 -5.14
N VAL A 93 -3.51 4.84 -4.21
CA VAL A 93 -3.76 4.95 -2.78
C VAL A 93 -2.56 5.58 -2.10
N TYR A 94 -2.85 6.55 -1.25
CA TYR A 94 -1.89 7.41 -0.57
C TYR A 94 -2.13 7.29 0.92
N ILE A 95 -1.10 6.95 1.69
CA ILE A 95 -1.19 6.81 3.16
C ILE A 95 -0.12 7.67 3.81
N LYS A 96 -0.51 8.50 4.78
CA LYS A 96 0.37 9.44 5.52
C LYS A 96 0.12 9.37 7.03
N GLY A 97 1.10 9.82 7.80
CA GLY A 97 1.05 9.84 9.26
C GLY A 97 1.89 8.72 9.86
N ASN A 98 1.50 8.21 11.02
CA ASN A 98 2.26 7.18 11.73
C ASN A 98 1.94 5.78 11.19
N PHE A 99 1.81 5.63 9.87
CA PHE A 99 1.52 4.35 9.23
C PHE A 99 2.72 3.41 9.38
N THR A 100 2.47 2.18 9.82
CA THR A 100 3.53 1.25 10.25
C THR A 100 3.64 -0.01 9.41
N GLY A 101 2.64 -0.30 8.57
CA GLY A 101 2.70 -1.39 7.61
C GLY A 101 1.36 -1.80 7.00
N ILE A 102 1.44 -2.62 5.94
CA ILE A 102 0.32 -3.35 5.37
C ILE A 102 0.42 -4.85 5.71
N PHE A 103 -0.71 -5.56 5.71
CA PHE A 103 -0.82 -6.98 6.05
C PHE A 103 -1.65 -7.75 5.03
N MET A 104 -1.14 -7.92 3.81
CA MET A 104 -1.86 -8.59 2.72
C MET A 104 -2.19 -10.06 2.99
N SER A 105 -1.49 -10.71 3.93
CA SER A 105 -1.84 -12.04 4.42
C SER A 105 -3.28 -12.17 4.94
N SER A 106 -3.91 -11.05 5.32
CA SER A 106 -5.30 -11.00 5.83
C SER A 106 -6.36 -10.80 4.74
N ASP A 107 -5.96 -10.41 3.53
CA ASP A 107 -6.84 -10.34 2.36
C ASP A 107 -6.08 -10.75 1.08
N PRO A 108 -5.97 -12.07 0.83
CA PRO A 108 -5.26 -12.59 -0.34
C PRO A 108 -5.87 -12.19 -1.68
N ASN A 109 -7.15 -11.80 -1.71
CA ASN A 109 -7.81 -11.39 -2.95
C ASN A 109 -7.44 -9.96 -3.33
N SER A 110 -7.46 -9.04 -2.35
CA SER A 110 -6.95 -7.69 -2.56
C SER A 110 -5.45 -7.67 -2.84
N ALA A 111 -4.68 -8.61 -2.28
CA ALA A 111 -3.26 -8.75 -2.57
C ALA A 111 -2.97 -8.88 -4.08
N LYS A 112 -3.82 -9.58 -4.83
CA LYS A 112 -3.68 -9.76 -6.29
C LYS A 112 -3.75 -8.44 -7.06
N ALA A 113 -4.43 -7.43 -6.53
CA ALA A 113 -4.61 -6.13 -7.18
C ALA A 113 -3.38 -5.23 -7.06
N LEU A 114 -2.52 -5.41 -6.05
CA LEU A 114 -1.34 -4.56 -5.92
C LEU A 114 -0.35 -4.84 -7.06
N THR A 115 -0.12 -3.83 -7.90
CA THR A 115 0.76 -3.91 -9.08
C THR A 115 2.04 -3.11 -8.91
N GLU A 116 1.98 -2.02 -8.13
CA GLU A 116 3.11 -1.13 -7.93
C GLU A 116 3.10 -0.49 -6.53
N VAL A 117 4.30 -0.37 -5.95
CA VAL A 117 4.61 0.64 -4.94
C VAL A 117 5.34 1.78 -5.66
N GLU A 118 4.79 2.98 -5.62
CA GLU A 118 5.39 4.16 -6.25
C GLU A 118 6.31 4.93 -5.29
N SER A 119 6.02 4.88 -3.99
CA SER A 119 6.77 5.60 -2.96
C SER A 119 6.64 4.89 -1.63
N TRP A 120 7.76 4.70 -0.93
CA TRP A 120 7.77 4.24 0.46
C TRP A 120 7.37 5.31 1.47
N GLY A 121 7.30 6.58 1.06
CA GLY A 121 7.09 7.71 1.94
C GLY A 121 8.22 7.92 2.95
N ASN A 122 7.92 8.61 4.05
CA ASN A 122 8.88 8.84 5.15
C ASN A 122 8.56 8.02 6.41
N MET A 123 7.62 7.08 6.33
CA MET A 123 7.19 6.33 7.49
C MET A 123 8.23 5.29 7.89
N LYS A 124 8.33 5.09 9.20
CA LYS A 124 9.18 4.06 9.80
C LYS A 124 8.38 2.77 9.92
N TRP A 125 8.69 1.81 9.06
CA TRP A 125 8.02 0.51 9.11
C TRP A 125 8.43 -0.21 10.40
N THR A 126 7.46 -0.73 11.13
CA THR A 126 7.73 -1.51 12.35
C THR A 126 7.59 -3.01 12.11
N THR A 127 7.01 -3.38 10.97
CA THR A 127 6.85 -4.76 10.54
C THR A 127 6.74 -4.83 9.02
N MET A 128 7.35 -5.84 8.42
CA MET A 128 7.18 -6.19 7.00
C MET A 128 6.60 -7.61 6.85
N LYS A 129 6.16 -8.21 7.96
CA LYS A 129 5.60 -9.56 8.00
C LYS A 129 4.35 -9.62 7.12
N GLY A 130 4.40 -10.46 6.09
CA GLY A 130 3.27 -10.70 5.19
C GLY A 130 2.80 -9.47 4.40
N SER A 131 3.60 -8.39 4.33
CA SER A 131 3.16 -7.12 3.74
C SER A 131 2.84 -7.21 2.25
N PHE A 132 3.57 -8.03 1.48
CA PHE A 132 3.33 -8.26 0.06
C PHE A 132 3.04 -9.75 -0.23
N GLN A 133 2.55 -10.48 0.77
CA GLN A 133 2.18 -11.88 0.60
C GLN A 133 1.02 -12.00 -0.38
N GLY A 134 1.16 -12.86 -1.37
CA GLY A 134 0.14 -13.11 -2.38
C GLY A 134 -0.02 -11.99 -3.42
N CYS A 135 0.85 -10.96 -3.38
CA CYS A 135 0.90 -9.91 -4.39
C CYS A 135 1.48 -10.41 -5.71
N ALA A 136 0.75 -11.34 -6.36
CA ALA A 136 1.18 -12.08 -7.53
C ALA A 136 1.40 -11.19 -8.77
N ASN A 137 0.84 -9.98 -8.79
CA ASN A 137 0.96 -9.01 -9.88
C ASN A 137 1.86 -7.81 -9.53
N LEU A 138 2.53 -7.79 -8.36
CA LEU A 138 3.46 -6.73 -7.99
C LEU A 138 4.74 -6.82 -8.83
N THR A 139 4.96 -5.86 -9.71
CA THR A 139 6.12 -5.85 -10.62
C THR A 139 7.04 -4.66 -10.42
N LYS A 140 6.59 -3.62 -9.72
CA LYS A 140 7.32 -2.35 -9.61
C LYS A 140 7.37 -1.84 -8.16
N LEU A 141 8.55 -1.39 -7.77
CA LEU A 141 8.86 -0.70 -6.52
C LEU A 141 9.60 0.60 -6.85
N PRO A 142 9.68 1.59 -5.95
CA PRO A 142 10.57 2.72 -6.18
C PRO A 142 12.04 2.30 -6.05
N THR A 143 12.95 3.09 -6.61
CA THR A 143 14.40 2.89 -6.46
C THR A 143 14.90 3.22 -5.04
N SER A 144 14.17 4.07 -4.31
CA SER A 144 14.44 4.32 -2.88
C SER A 144 14.13 3.08 -2.04
N ALA A 145 14.92 2.87 -0.99
CA ALA A 145 14.65 1.85 0.01
C ALA A 145 13.65 2.37 1.06
N PRO A 146 12.80 1.50 1.65
CA PRO A 146 11.99 1.86 2.81
C PRO A 146 12.88 2.08 4.04
N ASP A 147 12.41 2.89 5.00
CA ASP A 147 13.03 2.95 6.34
C ASP A 147 12.61 1.70 7.14
N LEU A 148 13.54 0.73 7.19
CA LEU A 148 13.41 -0.55 7.89
C LEU A 148 14.06 -0.54 9.28
N SER A 149 14.46 0.63 9.80
CA SER A 149 15.23 0.71 11.04
C SER A 149 14.52 0.11 12.26
N LEU A 150 13.20 -0.02 12.22
CA LEU A 150 12.39 -0.63 13.29
C LEU A 150 11.85 -2.03 12.94
N VAL A 151 12.18 -2.57 11.77
CA VAL A 151 11.69 -3.88 11.32
C VAL A 151 12.59 -5.00 11.84
N THR A 152 12.00 -5.95 12.56
CA THR A 152 12.68 -7.17 13.02
C THR A 152 12.15 -8.44 12.34
N ASP A 153 10.94 -8.40 11.78
CA ASP A 153 10.27 -9.55 11.13
C ASP A 153 9.87 -9.20 9.69
N MET A 154 10.46 -9.91 8.73
CA MET A 154 10.14 -9.90 7.29
C MET A 154 9.55 -11.23 6.82
N SER A 155 9.11 -12.09 7.75
CA SER A 155 8.58 -13.41 7.39
C SER A 155 7.38 -13.30 6.46
N ASN A 156 7.33 -14.17 5.46
CA ASN A 156 6.31 -14.20 4.41
C ASN A 156 6.18 -12.92 3.56
N MET A 157 7.07 -11.92 3.68
CA MET A 157 6.88 -10.60 3.05
C MET A 157 6.52 -10.68 1.56
N PHE A 158 7.20 -11.52 0.77
CA PHE A 158 6.93 -11.74 -0.66
C PHE A 158 6.47 -13.17 -0.97
N ARG A 159 5.94 -13.88 0.03
CA ARG A 159 5.45 -15.25 -0.16
C ARG A 159 4.37 -15.26 -1.25
N GLN A 160 4.53 -16.12 -2.25
CA GLN A 160 3.63 -16.23 -3.41
C GLN A 160 3.52 -14.94 -4.28
N ALA A 161 4.45 -14.00 -4.17
CA ALA A 161 4.55 -12.87 -5.10
C ALA A 161 5.20 -13.34 -6.42
N THR A 162 4.46 -14.13 -7.21
CA THR A 162 5.01 -14.92 -8.33
C THR A 162 5.60 -14.07 -9.45
N SER A 163 5.12 -12.86 -9.70
CA SER A 163 5.69 -11.94 -10.71
C SER A 163 6.79 -11.01 -10.17
N PHE A 164 7.05 -11.05 -8.86
CA PHE A 164 8.00 -10.14 -8.24
C PHE A 164 9.45 -10.49 -8.59
N ASN A 165 10.17 -9.54 -9.19
CA ASN A 165 11.59 -9.65 -9.49
C ASN A 165 12.29 -8.27 -9.46
N HIS A 166 11.79 -7.35 -8.62
CA HIS A 166 12.36 -6.01 -8.54
C HIS A 166 13.62 -6.01 -7.67
N ASN A 167 14.65 -5.25 -8.07
CA ASN A 167 15.88 -5.12 -7.29
C ASN A 167 15.59 -4.51 -5.91
N ILE A 168 16.03 -5.20 -4.86
CA ILE A 168 15.92 -4.83 -3.45
C ILE A 168 17.27 -4.97 -2.71
N GLY A 169 18.36 -5.13 -3.44
CA GLY A 169 19.71 -5.30 -2.88
C GLY A 169 20.19 -4.08 -2.09
N ASN A 170 19.59 -2.90 -2.31
CA ASN A 170 19.88 -1.67 -1.57
C ASN A 170 19.14 -1.55 -0.23
N TRP A 171 18.28 -2.50 0.15
CA TRP A 171 17.55 -2.43 1.42
C TRP A 171 18.46 -2.70 2.61
N ASN A 172 18.37 -1.87 3.64
CA ASN A 172 19.06 -2.11 4.90
C ASN A 172 18.25 -3.08 5.77
N VAL A 173 18.70 -4.34 5.83
CA VAL A 173 18.06 -5.41 6.61
C VAL A 173 18.82 -5.75 7.89
N SER A 174 19.75 -4.91 8.35
CA SER A 174 20.66 -5.23 9.45
C SER A 174 19.97 -5.51 10.78
N ASN A 175 18.75 -5.01 10.99
CA ASN A 175 17.98 -5.20 12.23
C ASN A 175 17.03 -6.41 12.18
N VAL A 176 16.91 -7.06 11.02
CA VAL A 176 15.96 -8.15 10.80
C VAL A 176 16.48 -9.43 11.44
N THR A 177 15.62 -10.11 12.19
CA THR A 177 15.93 -11.38 12.86
C THR A 177 15.18 -12.56 12.24
N ASN A 178 14.06 -12.33 11.55
CA ASN A 178 13.26 -13.37 10.91
C ASN A 178 12.96 -13.07 9.44
N MET A 179 13.39 -13.97 8.55
CA MET A 179 13.15 -13.95 7.11
C MET A 179 12.52 -15.27 6.62
N SER A 180 11.94 -16.07 7.52
CA SER A 180 11.29 -17.33 7.16
C SER A 180 10.25 -17.12 6.05
N THR A 181 10.22 -18.03 5.09
CA THR A 181 9.30 -18.04 3.94
C THR A 181 9.20 -16.74 3.13
N MET A 182 10.14 -15.80 3.26
CA MET A 182 10.05 -14.46 2.66
C MET A 182 9.82 -14.49 1.15
N PHE A 183 10.50 -15.37 0.42
CA PHE A 183 10.35 -15.59 -1.03
C PHE A 183 9.77 -16.97 -1.36
N PHE A 184 9.06 -17.59 -0.41
CA PHE A 184 8.46 -18.90 -0.64
C PHE A 184 7.47 -18.82 -1.81
N ASN A 185 7.69 -19.62 -2.85
CA ASN A 185 6.91 -19.61 -4.09
C ASN A 185 6.91 -18.25 -4.84
N ALA A 186 7.89 -17.38 -4.61
CA ALA A 186 8.12 -16.19 -5.43
C ALA A 186 8.89 -16.60 -6.71
N ALA A 187 8.18 -17.31 -7.60
CA ALA A 187 8.79 -18.10 -8.66
C ALA A 187 9.78 -17.34 -9.56
N ASN A 188 9.56 -16.05 -9.82
CA ASN A 188 10.40 -15.23 -10.68
C ASN A 188 11.48 -14.41 -9.97
N PHE A 189 11.55 -14.43 -8.64
CA PHE A 189 12.54 -13.63 -7.92
C PHE A 189 13.96 -14.15 -8.20
N ASN A 190 14.81 -13.27 -8.71
CA ASN A 190 16.21 -13.55 -9.03
C ASN A 190 17.07 -12.28 -9.02
N GLN A 191 17.07 -11.58 -7.89
CA GLN A 191 17.84 -10.33 -7.73
C GLN A 191 19.02 -10.53 -6.79
N ASP A 192 20.10 -9.79 -7.06
CA ASP A 192 21.28 -9.79 -6.20
C ASP A 192 20.97 -9.14 -4.84
N ILE A 193 21.08 -9.96 -3.80
CA ILE A 193 20.92 -9.60 -2.39
C ILE A 193 22.18 -9.94 -1.58
N SER A 194 23.31 -10.17 -2.25
CA SER A 194 24.59 -10.51 -1.60
C SER A 194 25.12 -9.40 -0.69
N GLY A 195 24.68 -8.16 -0.91
CA GLY A 195 25.01 -7.00 -0.07
C GLY A 195 24.23 -6.92 1.24
N TRP A 196 23.24 -7.77 1.48
CA TRP A 196 22.45 -7.74 2.71
C TRP A 196 23.28 -8.17 3.93
N ASN A 197 23.31 -7.33 4.96
CA ASN A 197 23.84 -7.73 6.27
C ASN A 197 22.81 -8.59 7.02
N VAL A 198 23.00 -9.90 6.97
CA VAL A 198 22.10 -10.90 7.59
C VAL A 198 22.62 -11.43 8.94
N SER A 199 23.62 -10.79 9.56
CA SER A 199 24.26 -11.28 10.79
C SER A 199 23.31 -11.43 12.00
N ASN A 200 22.21 -10.68 12.02
CA ASN A 200 21.19 -10.76 13.07
C ASN A 200 20.05 -11.75 12.75
N VAL A 201 20.01 -12.32 11.54
CA VAL A 201 18.93 -13.23 11.13
C VAL A 201 19.13 -14.58 11.79
N THR A 202 18.16 -15.00 12.59
CA THR A 202 18.15 -16.29 13.28
C THR A 202 17.24 -17.32 12.61
N ASN A 203 16.38 -16.89 11.69
CA ASN A 203 15.46 -17.78 10.97
C ASN A 203 15.32 -17.42 9.49
N MET A 204 15.80 -18.31 8.61
CA MET A 204 15.61 -18.26 7.15
C MET A 204 14.88 -19.50 6.60
N THR A 205 14.15 -20.21 7.45
CA THR A 205 13.52 -21.49 7.08
C THR A 205 12.59 -21.29 5.88
N TRP A 206 12.75 -22.12 4.84
CA TRP A 206 11.98 -22.07 3.59
C TRP A 206 12.02 -20.73 2.83
N MET A 207 12.99 -19.84 3.11
CA MET A 207 13.04 -18.50 2.54
C MET A 207 12.91 -18.49 1.01
N PHE A 208 13.63 -19.38 0.31
CA PHE A 208 13.62 -19.49 -1.16
C PHE A 208 12.99 -20.78 -1.68
N ALA A 209 12.28 -21.54 -0.84
CA ALA A 209 11.66 -22.77 -1.33
C ALA A 209 10.61 -22.46 -2.39
N SER A 210 10.68 -23.16 -3.52
CA SER A 210 9.88 -22.89 -4.73
C SER A 210 10.10 -21.52 -5.40
N ALA A 211 11.18 -20.79 -5.06
CA ALA A 211 11.64 -19.63 -5.84
C ALA A 211 12.43 -20.12 -7.07
N LEU A 212 11.72 -20.53 -8.12
CA LEU A 212 12.25 -21.33 -9.22
C LEU A 212 13.39 -20.66 -10.03
N LYS A 213 13.46 -19.33 -10.03
CA LYS A 213 14.48 -18.57 -10.77
C LYS A 213 15.67 -18.15 -9.94
N PHE A 214 15.61 -18.24 -8.61
CA PHE A 214 16.66 -17.77 -7.72
C PHE A 214 17.92 -18.64 -7.83
N ASN A 215 19.08 -18.04 -8.06
CA ASN A 215 20.36 -18.73 -8.24
C ASN A 215 21.47 -18.25 -7.30
#